data_AF-A0A9P8MRV8-F1
#
_entry.id   AF-A0A9P8MRV8-F1
#
_cell.length_a   1.000
_cell.length_b   1.000
_cell.length_c   1.000
_cell.angle_alpha   90.00
_cell.angle_beta   90.00
_cell.angle_gamma   90.00
#
_symmetry.space_group_name_H-M   'P 1'
#
loop_
_entity.id
_entity.type
_entity.pdbx_description
1 polymer ?
#
loop_
_entity_poly.entity_id
_entity_poly.type
_entity_poly.pdbx_seq_one_letter_code
_entity_poly.pdbx_strand_id
1 'polypeptide(L)'
;MKLTIATHLAVLAASASALGINCRGSGLCPSDGAAGNLLNLKEIVDNIQPRNRNYKTGEQIACTGSLCVTYESGASNTADATSSYLQALLDHGCKKCGSVPTQPGNDVKKGQLTVNIVGDPKCQGAC
;
A
#
# COMPACT_ATOMS: atom_id res chain seq x y z
N MET A 1 25.07 -14.22 59.07
CA MET A 1 24.39 -13.12 58.36
C MET A 1 24.53 -13.41 56.86
N LYS A 2 23.47 -13.90 56.20
CA LYS A 2 23.47 -14.24 54.76
C LYS A 2 22.70 -13.15 54.02
N LEU A 3 23.40 -12.36 53.21
CA LEU A 3 22.77 -11.41 52.28
C LEU A 3 22.53 -12.13 50.95
N THR A 4 21.27 -12.33 50.59
CA THR A 4 20.87 -12.84 49.28
C THR A 4 20.55 -11.63 48.40
N ILE A 5 21.41 -11.32 47.43
CA ILE A 5 21.17 -10.26 46.45
C ILE A 5 20.34 -10.86 45.32
N ALA A 6 19.09 -10.43 45.19
CA ALA A 6 18.22 -10.80 44.07
C ALA A 6 18.42 -9.79 42.92
N THR A 7 19.05 -10.22 41.84
CA THR A 7 19.22 -9.46 40.61
C THR A 7 17.95 -9.57 39.75
N HIS A 8 17.20 -8.47 39.61
CA HIS A 8 16.04 -8.41 38.72
C HIS A 8 16.49 -8.04 37.29
N LEU A 9 16.42 -9.00 36.36
CA LEU A 9 16.50 -8.72 34.92
C LEU A 9 15.16 -8.14 34.46
N ALA A 10 15.12 -6.84 34.15
CA ALA A 10 14.00 -6.25 33.43
C ALA A 10 14.15 -6.54 31.93
N VAL A 11 13.30 -7.40 31.37
CA VAL A 11 13.21 -7.63 29.92
C VAL A 11 12.45 -6.46 29.31
N LEU A 12 13.13 -5.62 28.52
CA LEU A 12 12.46 -4.68 27.61
C LEU A 12 11.92 -5.45 26.40
N ALA A 13 10.61 -5.70 26.39
CA ALA A 13 9.93 -6.17 25.19
C ALA A 13 9.80 -5.00 24.19
N ALA A 14 10.53 -5.05 23.08
CA ALA A 14 10.35 -4.11 21.97
C ALA A 14 9.05 -4.48 21.21
N SER A 15 8.02 -3.65 21.32
CA SER A 15 6.82 -3.77 20.50
C SER A 15 7.15 -3.35 19.06
N ALA A 16 7.08 -4.28 18.12
CA ALA A 16 7.14 -3.94 16.70
C ALA A 16 5.83 -3.23 16.31
N SER A 17 5.87 -1.92 16.12
CA SER A 17 4.74 -1.19 15.55
C SER A 17 4.46 -1.71 14.14
N ALA A 18 3.29 -2.30 13.93
CA ALA A 18 2.80 -2.62 12.60
C ALA A 18 2.68 -1.31 11.79
N LEU A 19 3.27 -1.27 10.60
CA LEU A 19 3.10 -0.13 9.72
C LEU A 19 1.73 -0.27 9.03
N GLY A 20 0.82 0.64 9.37
CA GLY A 20 -0.51 0.68 8.78
C GLY A 20 -0.57 1.44 7.46
N ILE A 21 -1.76 1.94 7.14
CA ILE A 21 -1.96 2.87 6.02
C ILE A 21 -0.97 4.04 6.09
N ASN A 22 -0.36 4.38 4.96
CA ASN A 22 0.67 5.41 4.90
C ASN A 22 0.87 5.95 3.48
N CYS A 23 1.54 7.10 3.37
CA CYS A 23 1.85 7.73 2.08
C CYS A 23 3.34 7.56 1.68
N ARG A 24 3.98 6.48 2.11
CA ARG A 24 5.38 6.18 1.75
C ARG A 24 5.43 5.59 0.35
N GLY A 25 6.57 5.78 -0.31
CA GLY A 25 6.85 5.26 -1.65
C GLY A 25 8.25 5.64 -2.07
N SER A 26 8.51 5.57 -3.37
CA SER A 26 9.75 6.05 -3.98
C SER A 26 10.04 7.51 -3.61
N GLY A 27 11.32 7.87 -3.49
CA GLY A 27 11.75 9.27 -3.32
C GLY A 27 11.37 10.17 -4.49
N LEU A 28 10.96 9.60 -5.63
CA LEU A 28 10.44 10.31 -6.80
C LEU A 28 8.94 10.62 -6.70
N CYS A 29 8.23 10.04 -5.74
CA CYS A 29 6.80 10.30 -5.54
C CYS A 29 6.46 11.79 -5.38
N PRO A 30 7.18 12.61 -4.59
CA PRO A 30 6.89 14.05 -4.49
C PRO A 30 7.32 14.85 -5.71
N SER A 31 8.12 14.30 -6.63
CA SER A 31 8.61 15.04 -7.79
C SER A 31 7.47 15.38 -8.77
N ASP A 32 7.48 16.61 -9.30
CA ASP A 32 6.53 17.03 -10.34
C ASP A 32 6.65 16.20 -11.64
N GLY A 33 7.83 15.60 -11.87
CA GLY A 33 8.11 14.71 -13.00
C GLY A 33 7.50 13.29 -12.88
N ALA A 34 7.03 12.88 -11.70
CA ALA A 34 6.18 11.69 -11.58
C ALA A 34 4.80 12.05 -12.11
N ALA A 35 4.58 11.84 -13.41
CA ALA A 35 3.28 12.04 -14.04
C ALA A 35 2.24 11.14 -13.36
N GLY A 36 1.11 11.71 -12.96
CA GLY A 36 0.03 11.00 -12.29
C GLY A 36 -0.27 11.46 -10.86
N ASN A 37 -1.44 11.06 -10.37
CA ASN A 37 -1.86 11.22 -8.99
C ASN A 37 -2.86 10.10 -8.60
N LEU A 38 -3.13 9.97 -7.31
CA LEU A 38 -4.05 8.94 -6.80
C LEU A 38 -5.49 9.11 -7.28
N LEU A 39 -5.96 10.35 -7.49
CA LEU A 39 -7.31 10.63 -7.98
C LEU A 39 -7.52 10.04 -9.38
N ASN A 40 -6.60 10.32 -10.31
CA ASN A 40 -6.65 9.79 -11.68
C ASN A 40 -6.60 8.26 -11.69
N LEU A 41 -5.76 7.64 -10.85
CA LEU A 41 -5.70 6.18 -10.73
C LEU A 41 -7.01 5.61 -10.19
N LYS A 42 -7.62 6.26 -9.20
CA LYS A 42 -8.92 5.86 -8.69
C LYS A 42 -9.99 5.94 -9.79
N GLU A 43 -10.04 7.02 -10.55
CA GLU A 43 -10.98 7.17 -11.66
C GLU A 43 -10.82 6.07 -12.72
N ILE A 44 -9.58 5.71 -13.07
CA ILE A 44 -9.30 4.58 -13.97
C ILE A 44 -9.86 3.28 -13.38
N VAL A 45 -9.54 2.99 -12.11
CA VAL A 45 -9.97 1.77 -11.43
C VAL A 45 -11.48 1.70 -11.28
N ASP A 46 -12.17 2.82 -11.05
CA ASP A 46 -13.64 2.90 -10.95
C ASP A 46 -14.34 2.50 -12.25
N ASN A 47 -13.67 2.68 -13.39
CA ASN A 47 -14.21 2.32 -14.70
C ASN A 47 -13.85 0.90 -15.17
N ILE A 48 -13.05 0.14 -14.41
CA ILE A 48 -12.72 -1.25 -14.75
C ILE A 48 -13.97 -2.13 -14.70
N GLN A 49 -14.20 -2.88 -15.78
CA GLN A 49 -15.23 -3.92 -15.87
C GLN A 49 -14.59 -5.26 -16.30
N PRO A 50 -15.07 -6.39 -15.77
CA PRO A 50 -16.09 -6.49 -14.73
C PRO A 50 -15.56 -6.08 -13.35
N ARG A 51 -16.41 -5.50 -12.48
CA ARG A 51 -16.01 -5.05 -11.12
C ARG A 51 -15.39 -6.16 -10.25
N ASN A 52 -15.77 -7.42 -10.49
CA ASN A 52 -15.26 -8.59 -9.78
C ASN A 52 -13.99 -9.19 -10.39
N ARG A 53 -13.38 -8.55 -11.40
CA ARG A 53 -12.08 -8.97 -11.95
C ARG A 53 -11.05 -8.96 -10.82
N ASN A 54 -10.41 -10.11 -10.60
CA ASN A 54 -9.40 -10.28 -9.56
C ASN A 54 -8.00 -9.97 -10.09
N TYR A 55 -7.20 -9.33 -9.24
CA TYR A 55 -5.79 -9.04 -9.47
C TYR A 55 -4.95 -9.68 -8.38
N LYS A 56 -3.88 -10.35 -8.78
CA LYS A 56 -2.95 -11.05 -7.91
C LYS A 56 -1.81 -10.14 -7.45
N THR A 57 -1.06 -10.61 -6.46
CA THR A 57 0.19 -9.97 -6.05
C THR A 57 1.11 -9.77 -7.25
N GLY A 58 1.66 -8.56 -7.40
CA GLY A 58 2.59 -8.19 -8.46
C GLY A 58 1.94 -7.80 -9.79
N GLU A 59 0.64 -8.04 -9.98
CA GLU A 59 -0.07 -7.58 -11.17
C GLU A 59 -0.34 -6.08 -11.07
N GLN A 60 0.01 -5.33 -12.12
CA GLN A 60 -0.40 -3.93 -12.26
C GLN A 60 -1.90 -3.89 -12.57
N ILE A 61 -2.63 -3.08 -11.81
CA ILE A 61 -4.09 -2.93 -11.92
C ILE A 61 -4.42 -1.72 -12.79
N ALA A 62 -3.72 -0.62 -12.54
CA ALA A 62 -3.82 0.60 -13.31
C ALA A 62 -2.50 1.36 -13.23
N CYS A 63 -2.16 2.07 -14.30
CA CYS A 63 -0.97 2.91 -14.35
C CYS A 63 -1.29 4.25 -15.02
N THR A 64 -0.66 5.32 -14.56
CA THR A 64 -0.67 6.64 -15.21
C THR A 64 0.74 7.21 -15.13
N GLY A 65 1.36 7.43 -16.30
CA GLY A 65 2.79 7.72 -16.35
C GLY A 65 3.58 6.58 -15.72
N SER A 66 4.43 6.90 -14.75
CA SER A 66 5.22 5.94 -13.97
C SER A 66 4.56 5.49 -12.67
N LEU A 67 3.39 6.03 -12.32
CA LEU A 67 2.68 5.69 -11.11
C LEU A 67 1.72 4.52 -11.37
N CYS A 68 1.88 3.41 -10.64
CA CYS A 68 1.03 2.24 -10.80
C CYS A 68 0.47 1.76 -9.47
N VAL A 69 -0.68 1.09 -9.58
CA VAL A 69 -1.36 0.39 -8.50
C VAL A 69 -1.08 -1.11 -8.61
N THR A 70 -0.59 -1.72 -7.54
CA THR A 70 -0.30 -3.17 -7.45
C THR A 70 -0.70 -3.74 -6.09
N TYR A 71 -0.99 -5.03 -6.03
CA TYR A 71 -1.04 -5.75 -4.75
C TYR A 71 0.35 -6.30 -4.39
N GLU A 72 0.69 -6.25 -3.10
CA GLU A 72 1.97 -6.74 -2.56
C GLU A 72 1.75 -7.57 -1.29
N SER A 73 2.82 -8.21 -0.79
CA SER A 73 2.80 -8.99 0.45
C SER A 73 1.74 -10.10 0.48
N GLY A 74 1.49 -10.75 -0.67
CA GLY A 74 0.52 -11.85 -0.79
C GLY A 74 -0.94 -11.40 -0.95
N ALA A 75 -1.20 -10.09 -1.04
CA ALA A 75 -2.54 -9.58 -1.27
C ALA A 75 -3.05 -9.88 -2.70
N SER A 76 -4.35 -10.05 -2.81
CA SER A 76 -5.09 -10.09 -4.06
C SER A 76 -6.52 -9.65 -3.79
N ASN A 77 -7.15 -8.92 -4.71
CA ASN A 77 -8.55 -8.56 -4.57
C ASN A 77 -9.17 -8.17 -5.91
N THR A 78 -10.45 -7.80 -5.88
CA THR A 78 -11.19 -7.35 -7.05
C THR A 78 -10.90 -5.90 -7.41
N ALA A 79 -11.24 -5.48 -8.64
CA ALA A 79 -11.24 -4.08 -9.03
C ALA A 79 -12.09 -3.20 -8.08
N ASP A 80 -13.22 -3.74 -7.61
CA ASP A 80 -14.10 -3.07 -6.66
C ASP A 80 -13.44 -2.79 -5.31
N ALA A 81 -12.77 -3.80 -4.74
CA ALA A 81 -12.00 -3.63 -3.51
C ALA A 81 -10.81 -2.68 -3.73
N THR A 82 -10.12 -2.77 -4.87
CA THR A 82 -9.04 -1.83 -5.23
C THR A 82 -9.52 -0.39 -5.19
N SER A 83 -10.69 -0.09 -5.74
CA SER A 83 -11.28 1.26 -5.68
C SER A 83 -11.45 1.76 -4.25
N SER A 84 -11.97 0.90 -3.37
CA SER A 84 -12.18 1.23 -1.95
C SER A 84 -10.86 1.49 -1.22
N TYR A 85 -9.83 0.70 -1.52
CA TYR A 85 -8.48 0.90 -0.98
C TYR A 85 -7.81 2.19 -1.48
N LEU A 86 -8.01 2.55 -2.74
CA LEU A 86 -7.55 3.84 -3.28
C LEU A 86 -8.28 5.02 -2.61
N GLN A 87 -9.58 4.87 -2.33
CA GLN A 87 -10.32 5.87 -1.56
C GLN A 87 -9.74 6.01 -0.14
N ALA A 88 -9.43 4.91 0.55
CA ALA A 88 -8.80 4.97 1.86
C ALA A 88 -7.45 5.71 1.84
N LEU A 89 -6.64 5.56 0.78
CA LEU A 89 -5.40 6.34 0.62
C LEU A 89 -5.66 7.84 0.44
N LEU A 90 -6.68 8.20 -0.34
CA LEU A 90 -7.10 9.60 -0.52
C LEU A 90 -7.61 10.20 0.79
N ASP A 91 -8.45 9.47 1.53
CA ASP A 91 -8.99 9.90 2.83
C ASP A 91 -7.87 10.04 3.88
N HIS A 92 -6.82 9.23 3.78
CA HIS A 92 -5.61 9.34 4.59
C HIS A 92 -4.71 10.54 4.19
N GLY A 93 -5.04 11.24 3.09
CA GLY A 93 -4.31 12.42 2.63
C GLY A 93 -3.13 12.11 1.69
N CYS A 94 -3.02 10.88 1.20
CA CYS A 94 -2.01 10.54 0.19
C CYS A 94 -2.39 11.16 -1.15
N LYS A 95 -1.42 11.79 -1.82
CA LYS A 95 -1.63 12.46 -3.12
C LYS A 95 -1.13 11.69 -4.34
N LYS A 96 -0.01 10.97 -4.18
CA LYS A 96 0.66 10.24 -5.27
C LYS A 96 0.94 8.79 -4.90
N CYS A 97 1.74 8.57 -3.86
CA CYS A 97 2.11 7.23 -3.43
C CYS A 97 1.57 6.91 -2.04
N GLY A 98 1.43 5.63 -1.77
CA GLY A 98 1.03 5.12 -0.47
C GLY A 98 0.72 3.65 -0.50
N SER A 99 0.55 3.08 0.68
CA SER A 99 0.15 1.69 0.85
C SER A 99 -0.95 1.59 1.90
N VAL A 100 -1.91 0.71 1.67
CA VAL A 100 -3.02 0.43 2.60
C VAL A 100 -3.10 -1.08 2.87
N PRO A 101 -3.14 -1.52 4.13
CA PRO A 101 -3.30 -2.93 4.47
C PRO A 101 -4.62 -3.49 3.91
N THR A 102 -4.58 -4.70 3.36
CA THR A 102 -5.77 -5.41 2.89
C THR A 102 -6.26 -6.48 3.88
N GLN A 103 -5.43 -6.81 4.87
CA GLN A 103 -5.72 -7.80 5.91
C GLN A 103 -6.03 -7.14 7.26
N PRO A 104 -6.74 -7.84 8.17
CA PRO A 104 -6.95 -7.37 9.54
C PRO A 104 -5.64 -7.13 10.29
N GLY A 105 -5.66 -6.16 11.22
CA GLY A 105 -4.52 -5.87 12.10
C GLY A 105 -3.59 -4.75 11.63
N ASN A 106 -4.02 -3.94 10.65
CA ASN A 106 -3.36 -2.70 10.21
C ASN A 106 -1.84 -2.85 9.97
N ASP A 107 -1.44 -3.93 9.29
CA ASP A 107 -0.05 -4.24 9.01
C ASP A 107 0.13 -4.53 7.53
N VAL A 108 0.79 -3.62 6.81
CA VAL A 108 1.01 -3.73 5.37
C VAL A 108 1.86 -4.97 5.01
N LYS A 109 2.69 -5.47 5.94
CA LYS A 109 3.50 -6.69 5.73
C LYS A 109 2.67 -7.96 5.59
N LYS A 110 1.39 -7.94 5.97
CA LYS A 110 0.47 -9.08 5.85
C LYS A 110 -0.34 -9.07 4.55
N GLY A 111 -0.21 -8.03 3.74
CA GLY A 111 -0.98 -7.82 2.53
C GLY A 111 -1.33 -6.35 2.38
N GLN A 112 -1.03 -5.77 1.23
CA GLN A 112 -1.25 -4.35 0.97
C GLN A 112 -1.62 -4.07 -0.49
N LEU A 113 -2.41 -3.05 -0.72
CA LEU A 113 -2.45 -2.33 -2.00
C LEU A 113 -1.37 -1.25 -1.93
N THR A 114 -0.53 -1.17 -2.95
CA THR A 114 0.54 -0.18 -3.07
C THR A 114 0.30 0.68 -4.31
N VAL A 115 0.49 1.98 -4.16
CA VAL A 115 0.67 2.92 -5.27
C VAL A 115 2.08 3.48 -5.21
N ASN A 116 2.87 3.21 -6.22
CA ASN A 116 4.27 3.59 -6.26
C ASN A 116 4.77 3.85 -7.69
N ILE A 117 5.94 4.46 -7.80
CA ILE A 117 6.65 4.66 -9.05
C ILE A 117 7.28 3.34 -9.52
N VAL A 118 7.04 3.00 -10.77
CA VAL A 118 7.59 1.83 -11.46
C VAL A 118 8.39 2.29 -12.67
N GLY A 119 9.57 1.70 -12.87
CA GLY A 119 10.46 2.06 -13.98
C GLY A 119 9.94 1.63 -15.35
N ASP A 120 9.15 0.55 -15.41
CA ASP A 120 8.60 0.00 -16.65
C ASP A 120 7.11 -0.38 -16.47
N PRO A 121 6.18 0.60 -16.57
CA PRO A 121 4.75 0.36 -16.58
C PRO A 121 4.34 -0.51 -17.77
N LYS A 122 3.58 -1.57 -17.51
CA LYS A 122 3.11 -2.52 -18.54
C LYS A 122 1.83 -2.06 -19.24
N CYS A 123 1.16 -1.03 -18.72
CA CYS A 123 -0.02 -0.43 -19.33
C CYS A 123 -0.09 1.08 -19.05
N GLN A 124 -1.03 1.77 -19.69
CA GLN A 124 -1.45 3.14 -19.37
C GLN A 124 -2.98 3.16 -19.35
N GLY A 125 -3.57 3.56 -18.22
CA GLY A 125 -4.98 3.29 -17.94
C GLY A 125 -5.15 2.00 -17.15
N ALA A 126 -6.26 1.30 -17.37
CA ALA A 126 -6.53 0.01 -16.74
C ALA A 126 -5.68 -1.08 -17.38
N CYS A 127 -5.07 -1.92 -16.53
CA CYS A 127 -4.59 -3.23 -16.95
C CYS A 127 -5.65 -4.28 -16.55
#